data_AF-A0A0D8L860-F1
#
_entry.id   AF-A0A0D8L860-F1
#
_cell.length_a   1.000
_cell.length_b   1.000
_cell.length_c   1.000
_cell.angle_alpha   90.00
_cell.angle_beta   90.00
_cell.angle_gamma   90.00
#
_symmetry.space_group_name_H-M   'P 1'
#
loop_
_entity.id
_entity.type
_entity.pdbx_description
1 polymer ?
#
loop_
_entity_poly.entity_id
_entity_poly.type
_entity_poly.pdbx_seq_one_letter_code
_entity_poly.pdbx_strand_id
1 'polypeptide(L)' 'MPENITLGKKLVGIRFHPGGNIMVDAVKQNAADTIDLIHDSIQRATSEESLMIHNEAIRRIMDAQMWAVKAITWKD' A
#
# COMPACT_ATOMS: atom_id res chain seq x y z
N MET A 1 -17.38 -10.57 13.42
CA MET A 1 -16.62 -9.35 13.81
C MET A 1 -16.00 -8.80 12.53
N PRO A 2 -16.05 -7.49 12.25
CA PRO A 2 -15.32 -6.98 11.09
C PRO A 2 -13.84 -7.29 11.31
N GLU A 3 -13.21 -7.97 10.34
CA GLU A 3 -11.77 -8.21 10.33
C GLU A 3 -11.02 -6.90 10.61
N ASN A 4 -10.11 -6.90 11.58
CA ASN A 4 -9.17 -5.80 11.80
C ASN A 4 -8.21 -5.75 10.60
N ILE A 5 -8.62 -5.01 9.57
CA ILE A 5 -7.78 -4.73 8.40
C ILE A 5 -6.72 -3.68 8.80
N THR A 6 -5.46 -3.95 8.47
CA THR A 6 -4.36 -3.00 8.70
C THR A 6 -4.52 -1.77 7.81
N LEU A 7 -3.82 -0.68 8.14
CA LEU A 7 -3.89 0.56 7.37
C LEU A 7 -3.45 0.31 5.92
N GLY A 8 -2.31 -0.37 5.73
CA GLY A 8 -1.77 -0.70 4.42
C GLY A 8 -2.77 -1.49 3.59
N LYS A 9 -3.37 -2.55 4.14
CA LYS A 9 -4.38 -3.36 3.46
C LYS A 9 -5.62 -2.55 3.06
N LYS A 10 -6.02 -1.59 3.91
CA LYS A 10 -7.10 -0.65 3.60
C LYS A 10 -6.72 0.28 2.44
N LEU A 11 -5.53 0.87 2.49
CA LEU A 11 -5.09 1.88 1.52
C LEU A 11 -4.87 1.31 0.11
N VAL A 12 -4.40 0.06 -0.02
CA VAL A 12 -4.21 -0.61 -1.32
C VAL A 12 -5.47 -1.29 -1.85
N GLY A 13 -6.57 -1.24 -1.09
CA GLY A 13 -7.81 -1.95 -1.40
C GLY A 13 -7.56 -3.45 -1.59
N ILE A 14 -7.02 -4.13 -0.57
CA ILE A 14 -6.58 -5.54 -0.65
C ILE A 14 -7.69 -6.50 -1.10
N ARG A 15 -8.96 -6.15 -0.87
CA ARG A 15 -10.13 -6.95 -1.28
C ARG A 15 -10.66 -6.63 -2.67
N PHE A 16 -10.20 -5.56 -3.30
CA PHE A 16 -10.62 -5.19 -4.65
C PHE A 16 -9.76 -5.92 -5.67
N HIS A 17 -10.22 -7.09 -6.12
CA HIS A 17 -9.48 -7.92 -7.06
C HIS A 17 -10.37 -8.50 -8.16
N PRO A 18 -10.80 -7.67 -9.14
CA PRO A 18 -11.55 -8.16 -10.28
C PRO A 18 -10.63 -8.98 -11.19
N GLY A 19 -10.71 -10.32 -11.10
CA GLY A 19 -10.07 -11.23 -12.04
C GLY A 19 -9.17 -12.33 -11.44
N GLY A 20 -8.94 -12.37 -10.13
CA GLY A 20 -8.25 -13.50 -9.50
C GLY A 20 -6.76 -13.66 -9.87
N ASN A 21 -6.13 -12.64 -10.47
CA ASN A 21 -4.70 -12.63 -10.80
C ASN A 21 -3.80 -12.60 -9.55
N ILE A 22 -3.15 -13.72 -9.26
CA ILE A 22 -2.25 -13.89 -8.10
C ILE A 22 -1.11 -12.84 -8.03
N MET A 23 -0.68 -12.29 -9.17
CA MET A 23 0.38 -11.27 -9.21
C MET A 23 -0.12 -9.91 -8.72
N VAL A 24 -1.38 -9.58 -8.99
CA VAL A 24 -2.04 -8.38 -8.46
C VAL A 24 -2.22 -8.52 -6.94
N ASP A 25 -2.59 -9.70 -6.46
CA ASP A 25 -2.70 -9.96 -5.02
C ASP A 25 -1.33 -9.79 -4.33
N ALA A 26 -0.28 -10.36 -4.92
CA ALA A 26 1.07 -10.25 -4.39
C ALA A 26 1.57 -8.80 -4.34
N VAL A 27 1.38 -8.01 -5.41
CA VAL A 27 1.86 -6.62 -5.41
C VAL A 27 1.09 -5.74 -4.43
N LYS A 28 -0.22 -5.99 -4.26
CA LYS A 28 -1.02 -5.29 -3.25
C LYS A 28 -0.59 -5.67 -1.84
N GLN A 29 -0.35 -6.95 -1.58
CA GLN A 29 0.09 -7.42 -0.28
C GLN A 29 1.46 -6.82 0.08
N ASN A 30 2.43 -6.84 -0.84
CA ASN A 30 3.75 -6.24 -0.62
C ASN A 30 3.67 -4.72 -0.34
N ALA A 31 2.82 -4.00 -1.07
CA ALA A 31 2.59 -2.58 -0.84
C ALA A 31 1.92 -2.32 0.52
N ALA A 32 0.92 -3.13 0.89
CA ALA A 32 0.28 -3.04 2.21
C ALA A 32 1.28 -3.24 3.35
N ASP A 33 2.09 -4.29 3.28
CA ASP A 33 3.07 -4.60 4.32
C ASP A 33 4.13 -3.50 4.44
N THR A 34 4.56 -2.92 3.32
CA THR A 34 5.51 -1.79 3.33
C THR A 34 4.88 -0.53 3.93
N ILE A 35 3.62 -0.24 3.60
CA ILE A 35 2.89 0.90 4.19
C ILE A 35 2.73 0.73 5.70
N ASP A 36 2.39 -0.48 6.17
CA ASP A 36 2.25 -0.76 7.59
C ASP A 36 3.58 -0.55 8.33
N LEU A 37 4.71 -0.99 7.78
CA LEU A 37 6.04 -0.73 8.36
C LEU A 37 6.35 0.76 8.51
N ILE A 38 6.02 1.56 7.49
CA ILE A 38 6.25 3.02 7.52
C ILE A 38 5.27 3.69 8.49
N HIS A 39 4.02 3.24 8.52
CA HIS A 39 3.04 3.79 9.43
C HIS A 39 3.43 3.52 10.89
N ASP A 40 3.88 2.30 11.21
CA ASP A 40 4.35 1.96 12.55
C ASP A 40 5.59 2.77 12.95
N SER A 41 6.49 3.08 12.01
CA SER A 41 7.67 3.90 12.28
C SER A 41 7.35 5.38 12.51
N ILE A 42 6.15 5.85 12.15
CA ILE A 42 5.77 7.28 12.29
C ILE A 42 5.79 7.74 13.75
N GLN A 43 5.63 6.83 14.71
CA GLN A 43 5.71 7.12 16.14
C GLN A 43 7.08 7.68 16.56
N ARG A 44 8.12 7.47 15.74
CA ARG A 44 9.48 7.97 15.94
C ARG A 44 9.72 9.32 15.27
N ALA A 45 8.76 9.86 14.51
CA ALA A 45 8.90 11.14 13.84
C ALA A 45 8.77 12.29 14.86
N THR A 46 9.85 13.05 15.04
CA THR A 46 9.91 14.15 16.02
C THR A 46 9.88 15.54 15.39
N SER A 47 9.86 15.63 14.06
CA SER A 47 9.82 16.90 13.31
C SER A 47 8.75 16.85 12.22
N GLU A 48 8.28 18.03 11.81
CA GLU A 48 7.36 18.17 10.67
C GLU A 48 7.94 17.58 9.38
N GLU A 49 9.24 17.77 9.15
CA GLU A 49 9.96 17.19 8.02
C GLU A 49 9.94 15.66 8.05
N SER A 50 10.17 15.06 9.22
CA SER A 50 10.10 13.60 9.38
C SER A 50 8.68 13.07 9.11
N LEU A 51 7.65 13.76 9.62
CA LEU A 51 6.25 13.41 9.34
C LEU A 51 5.91 13.54 7.85
N MET A 52 6.40 14.59 7.20
CA MET A 52 6.24 14.79 5.76
C MET A 52 6.85 13.62 4.98
N ILE A 53 8.07 13.19 5.32
CA ILE A 53 8.76 12.08 4.66
C ILE A 53 7.97 10.77 4.77
N HIS A 54 7.47 10.42 5.97
CA HIS A 54 6.66 9.21 6.17
C HIS A 54 5.38 9.23 5.33
N ASN A 55 4.64 10.36 5.39
CA ASN A 55 3.41 10.53 4.64
C ASN A 55 3.64 10.47 3.12
N GLU A 56 4.75 11.05 2.65
CA GLU A 56 5.09 11.02 1.24
C GLU A 56 5.48 9.62 0.79
N ALA A 57 6.26 8.88 1.58
CA ALA A 57 6.62 7.50 1.26
C ALA A 57 5.37 6.61 1.11
N ILE A 58 4.39 6.73 2.01
CA ILE A 58 3.10 6.01 1.91
C ILE A 58 2.38 6.36 0.60
N ARG A 59 2.26 7.64 0.25
CA ARG A 59 1.63 8.07 -1.01
C ARG A 59 2.33 7.49 -2.22
N ARG A 60 3.66 7.51 -2.25
CA ARG A 60 4.45 6.98 -3.38
C ARG A 60 4.31 5.47 -3.52
N ILE A 61 4.19 4.72 -2.43
CA ILE A 61 3.92 3.28 -2.48
C ILE A 61 2.52 3.01 -3.03
N MET A 62 1.51 3.78 -2.60
CA MET A 62 0.16 3.65 -3.15
C MET A 62 0.14 3.92 -4.67
N ASP A 63 0.79 4.99 -5.13
CA ASP A 63 0.89 5.30 -6.55
C ASP A 63 1.59 4.17 -7.33
N ALA A 64 2.74 3.71 -6.83
CA ALA A 64 3.51 2.64 -7.45
C ALA A 64 2.71 1.33 -7.51
N GLN A 65 1.96 0.99 -6.45
CA GLN A 65 1.10 -0.19 -6.43
C GLN A 65 0.03 -0.13 -7.52
N MET A 66 -0.60 1.04 -7.73
CA MET A 66 -1.62 1.21 -8.76
C MET A 66 -1.03 1.08 -10.18
N TRP A 67 0.15 1.65 -10.41
CA TRP A 67 0.88 1.48 -11.68
C TRP A 67 1.34 0.05 -11.92
N ALA A 68 1.79 -0.66 -10.87
CA ALA A 68 2.18 -2.05 -10.99
C ALA A 68 0.98 -2.96 -11.34
N VAL A 69 -0.19 -2.73 -10.73
CA VAL A 69 -1.43 -3.42 -11.13
C VAL A 69 -1.75 -3.15 -12.59
N LYS A 70 -1.71 -1.89 -13.02
CA LYS A 70 -1.93 -1.52 -14.41
C LYS A 70 -0.96 -2.24 -15.36
N ALA A 71 0.33 -2.30 -15.03
CA ALA A 71 1.34 -2.99 -15.82
C ALA A 71 1.08 -4.51 -15.89
N ILE A 72 0.77 -5.14 -14.75
CA ILE A 72 0.47 -6.57 -14.66
C ILE A 72 -0.77 -6.95 -15.48
N THR A 73 -1.78 -6.08 -15.51
CA THR A 73 -3.05 -6.34 -16.21
C THR A 73 -3.13 -5.71 -17.60
N TRP A 74 -2.04 -5.11 -18.09
CA TRP A 74 -2.03 -4.41 -19.38
C TRP A 74 -2.29 -5.41 -20.52
N LYS A 75 -3.12 -4.98 -21.47
CA LYS A 75 -3.41 -5.71 -22.71
C LYS A 75 -3.38 -4.68 -23.84
N ASP A 76 -2.63 -4.97 -24.89
CA ASP A 76 -2.61 -4.19 -26.13
C ASP A 76 -3.85 -4.47 -27.00
#